data_AF-A0A2K3L159-F1
#
_entry.id   AF-A0A2K3L159-F1
#
_cell.length_a   1.000
_cell.length_b   1.000
_cell.length_c   1.000
_cell.angle_alpha   90.00
_cell.angle_beta   90.00
_cell.angle_gamma   90.00
#
_symmetry.space_group_name_H-M   'P 1'
#
loop_
_entity.id
_entity.type
_entity.pdbx_description
1 polymer ?
#
loop_
_entity_poly.entity_id
_entity_poly.type
_entity_poly.pdbx_seq_one_letter_code
_entity_poly.pdbx_strand_id
1 'polypeptide(L)'
;MIKRREIFKKNLLYIQKFNSQGNNTYRLAINKFADMNNEDMSVCEQEEPSGLLASEKIVSFNISEEDVPNSFDWREHNAVSPVRDQGTCAQKAFRYVSQEGIATEDDFPYEGVKQSCDPIEDVDKLYIDGYTTLGTDEWSLRTAVSRQPVAASIRISEDFRYYDNGIYQGACGNQGHAVLIVGYGGEIDEEKYWIVMRLVEL
;
A
#
# COMPACT_ATOMS: atom_id res chain seq x y z
N MET A 1 -2.42 13.75 29.90
CA MET A 1 -3.17 12.65 29.26
C MET A 1 -4.38 13.27 28.55
N ILE A 2 -4.33 13.41 27.21
CA ILE A 2 -5.47 13.93 26.45
C ILE A 2 -6.52 12.82 26.37
N LYS A 3 -7.79 13.13 26.67
CA LYS A 3 -8.88 12.15 26.61
C LYS A 3 -9.24 11.90 25.14
N ARG A 4 -9.50 10.66 24.73
CA ARG A 4 -9.94 10.26 23.37
C ARG A 4 -11.05 11.16 22.80
N ARG A 5 -11.99 11.61 23.65
CA ARG A 5 -13.04 12.57 23.28
C ARG A 5 -12.50 13.90 22.74
N GLU A 6 -11.43 14.43 23.30
CA GLU A 6 -10.83 15.69 22.85
C GLU A 6 -10.06 15.52 21.53
N ILE A 7 -9.40 14.36 21.36
CA ILE A 7 -8.77 13.98 20.09
C ILE A 7 -9.83 13.89 18.99
N PHE A 8 -10.93 13.19 19.26
CA PHE A 8 -12.06 13.07 18.34
C PHE A 8 -12.64 14.42 17.91
N LYS A 9 -12.87 15.35 18.86
CA LYS A 9 -13.36 16.70 18.53
C LYS A 9 -12.39 17.44 17.62
N LYS A 10 -11.09 17.38 17.91
CA LYS A 10 -10.04 18.04 17.11
C LYS A 10 -10.05 17.49 15.67
N ASN A 11 -10.10 16.17 15.53
CA ASN A 11 -10.09 15.50 14.24
C ASN A 11 -11.38 15.75 13.43
N LEU A 12 -12.54 15.78 14.10
CA LEU A 12 -13.81 16.15 13.49
C LEU A 12 -13.79 17.57 12.92
N LEU A 13 -13.26 18.54 13.68
CA LEU A 13 -13.12 19.92 13.22
C LEU A 13 -12.16 20.04 12.03
N TYR A 14 -11.08 19.25 12.03
CA TYR A 14 -10.16 19.18 10.90
C TYR A 14 -10.85 18.68 9.62
N ILE A 15 -11.58 17.56 9.71
CA ILE A 15 -12.34 16.98 8.59
C ILE A 15 -13.36 17.98 8.03
N GLN A 16 -14.12 18.64 8.92
CA GLN A 16 -15.12 19.64 8.52
C GLN A 16 -14.47 20.83 7.81
N LYS A 17 -13.35 21.35 8.35
CA LYS A 17 -12.60 22.46 7.75
C LYS A 17 -11.98 22.09 6.40
N PHE A 18 -11.49 20.87 6.25
CA PHE A 18 -10.94 20.39 4.99
C PHE A 18 -12.02 20.32 3.92
N ASN A 19 -13.16 19.69 4.24
CA ASN A 19 -14.27 19.52 3.29
C ASN A 19 -14.97 20.84 2.93
N SER A 20 -14.91 21.87 3.79
CA SER A 20 -15.52 23.18 3.50
C SER A 20 -14.76 24.04 2.47
N GLN A 21 -13.53 23.67 2.11
CA GLN A 21 -12.70 24.47 1.18
C GLN A 21 -13.11 24.32 -0.30
N GLY A 22 -13.86 23.26 -0.64
CA GLY A 22 -14.51 23.10 -1.96
C GLY A 22 -13.61 22.78 -3.16
N ASN A 23 -12.29 23.00 -3.07
CA ASN A 23 -11.35 22.84 -4.19
C ASN A 23 -10.51 21.56 -4.16
N ASN A 24 -10.83 20.62 -3.26
CA ASN A 24 -10.07 19.37 -3.15
C ASN A 24 -10.68 18.29 -4.06
N THR A 25 -9.81 17.54 -4.73
CA THR A 25 -10.13 16.36 -5.56
C THR A 25 -10.56 15.13 -4.75
N TYR A 26 -10.49 15.22 -3.41
CA TYR A 26 -10.86 14.17 -2.46
C TYR A 26 -11.58 14.74 -1.23
N ARG A 27 -12.25 13.84 -0.50
CA ARG A 27 -12.99 14.13 0.73
C ARG A 27 -12.50 13.29 1.89
N LEU A 28 -12.66 13.86 3.08
CA LEU A 28 -12.36 13.20 4.35
C LEU A 28 -13.65 12.79 5.07
N ALA A 29 -13.61 11.68 5.80
CA ALA A 29 -14.72 11.22 6.64
C ALA A 29 -14.24 10.72 8.01
N ILE A 30 -15.17 10.71 8.97
CA ILE A 30 -14.96 10.07 10.27
C ILE A 30 -14.87 8.56 10.06
N ASN A 31 -13.82 7.94 10.60
CA ASN A 31 -13.62 6.50 10.57
C ASN A 31 -13.12 5.99 11.93
N LYS A 32 -12.74 4.71 12.01
CA LYS A 32 -12.29 4.06 13.25
C LYS A 32 -11.04 4.69 13.89
N PHE A 33 -10.31 5.53 13.15
CA PHE A 33 -9.09 6.21 13.60
C PHE A 33 -9.35 7.64 14.11
N ALA A 34 -10.61 8.08 14.16
CA ALA A 34 -10.96 9.46 14.47
C ALA A 34 -10.60 9.89 15.90
N ASP A 35 -10.33 8.98 16.84
CA ASP A 35 -9.90 9.27 18.21
C ASP A 35 -8.40 9.01 18.47
N MET A 36 -7.62 8.69 17.43
CA MET A 36 -6.18 8.43 17.50
C MET A 36 -5.33 9.68 17.22
N ASN A 37 -4.11 9.71 17.74
CA ASN A 37 -3.13 10.77 17.47
C ASN A 37 -2.18 10.36 16.31
N ASN A 38 -1.40 11.27 15.74
CA ASN A 38 -0.50 10.95 14.60
C ASN A 38 0.72 10.09 14.98
N GLU A 39 1.12 10.09 16.24
CA GLU A 39 2.25 9.30 16.78
C GLU A 39 1.89 7.81 16.92
N ASP A 40 0.59 7.48 16.93
CA ASP A 40 0.10 6.10 17.02
C ASP A 40 0.20 5.32 15.68
N MET A 41 0.58 5.96 14.56
CA MET A 41 0.75 5.24 13.29
C MET A 41 2.11 4.56 13.18
N SER A 42 2.13 3.28 12.85
CA SER A 42 3.35 2.60 12.42
C SER A 42 3.80 3.12 11.05
N VAL A 43 5.07 3.48 10.92
CA VAL A 43 5.69 3.79 9.63
C VAL A 43 6.62 2.64 9.28
N CYS A 44 6.64 2.21 8.01
CA CYS A 44 7.74 1.40 7.51
C CYS A 44 8.99 2.29 7.45
N GLU A 45 9.85 2.19 8.45
CA GLU A 45 11.21 2.71 8.33
C GLU A 45 11.98 1.81 7.36
N GLN A 46 12.31 2.34 6.18
CA GLN A 46 13.29 1.71 5.32
C GLN A 46 14.66 1.90 5.94
N GLU A 47 15.18 0.86 6.61
CA GLU A 47 16.63 0.77 6.76
C GLU A 47 17.22 0.54 5.36
N GLU A 48 17.96 1.52 4.87
CA GLU A 48 18.85 1.34 3.71
C GLU A 48 19.72 0.11 3.96
N PRO A 49 19.63 -0.95 3.14
CA PRO A 49 20.42 -2.15 3.37
C PRO A 49 21.89 -1.79 3.14
N SER A 50 22.63 -1.70 4.25
CA SER A 50 24.08 -1.67 4.22
C SER A 50 24.59 -3.02 3.69
N GLY A 51 24.84 -3.09 2.38
CA GLY A 51 25.72 -4.11 1.80
C GLY A 51 25.11 -5.44 1.35
N LEU A 52 23.97 -5.44 0.66
CA LEU A 52 23.53 -6.62 -0.10
C LEU A 52 23.04 -6.24 -1.48
N LEU A 53 23.72 -6.79 -2.49
CA LEU A 53 23.42 -6.70 -3.92
C LEU A 53 21.99 -7.24 -4.15
N ALA A 54 20.99 -6.37 -4.13
CA ALA A 54 19.88 -6.54 -5.07
C ALA A 54 20.54 -6.71 -6.43
N SER A 55 20.18 -7.73 -7.21
CA SER A 55 20.63 -7.71 -8.60
C SER A 55 20.18 -6.37 -9.17
N GLU A 56 21.12 -5.49 -9.52
CA GLU A 56 20.89 -4.14 -10.05
C GLU A 56 20.23 -4.16 -11.44
N LYS A 57 19.47 -5.21 -11.76
CA LYS A 57 18.58 -5.23 -12.89
C LYS A 57 17.30 -4.53 -12.48
N ILE A 58 17.35 -3.20 -12.53
CA ILE A 58 16.17 -2.40 -12.82
C ILE A 58 15.58 -3.00 -14.10
N VAL A 59 14.39 -3.58 -13.99
CA VAL A 59 13.69 -4.14 -15.15
C VAL A 59 13.15 -2.95 -15.93
N SER A 60 13.82 -2.59 -17.01
CA SER A 60 13.25 -1.71 -18.02
C SER A 60 12.38 -2.55 -18.94
N PHE A 61 11.11 -2.16 -19.06
CA PHE A 61 10.20 -2.76 -20.00
C PHE A 61 10.39 -2.10 -21.37
N ASN A 62 10.79 -2.87 -22.39
CA ASN A 62 10.76 -2.42 -23.77
C ASN A 62 9.40 -2.76 -24.39
N ILE A 63 8.35 -2.10 -23.91
CA ILE A 63 6.95 -2.30 -24.30
C ILE A 63 6.42 -0.96 -24.83
N SER A 64 5.64 -0.99 -25.90
CA SER A 64 5.02 0.22 -26.46
C SER A 64 3.93 0.73 -25.52
N GLU A 65 3.72 2.05 -25.47
CA GLU A 65 2.58 2.64 -24.75
C GLU A 65 1.23 2.11 -25.26
N GLU A 66 1.17 1.77 -26.54
CA GLU A 66 -0.04 1.24 -27.19
C GLU A 66 -0.42 -0.16 -26.71
N ASP A 67 0.54 -0.94 -26.20
CA ASP A 67 0.31 -2.30 -25.70
C ASP A 67 -0.14 -2.32 -24.22
N VAL A 68 -0.14 -1.17 -23.56
CA VAL A 68 -0.54 -1.02 -22.16
C VAL A 68 -1.91 -0.32 -22.11
N PRO A 69 -2.96 -0.97 -21.57
CA PRO A 69 -4.29 -0.37 -21.47
C PRO A 69 -4.27 1.02 -20.84
N ASN A 70 -5.22 1.89 -21.19
CA ASN A 70 -5.40 3.21 -20.53
C ASN A 70 -5.87 3.08 -19.08
N SER A 71 -6.67 2.05 -18.81
CA SER A 71 -7.14 1.70 -17.48
C SER A 71 -7.04 0.19 -17.29
N PHE A 72 -6.76 -0.22 -16.05
CA PHE A 72 -6.70 -1.62 -15.67
C PHE A 72 -7.01 -1.78 -14.19
N ASP A 73 -7.82 -2.78 -13.83
CA ASP A 73 -8.21 -3.06 -12.44
C ASP A 73 -8.20 -4.57 -12.14
N TRP A 74 -7.22 -5.04 -11.36
CA TRP A 74 -7.09 -6.45 -10.97
C TRP A 74 -8.28 -6.96 -10.14
N ARG A 75 -9.07 -6.08 -9.52
CA ARG A 75 -10.28 -6.46 -8.76
C ARG A 75 -11.34 -7.06 -9.67
N GLU A 76 -11.39 -6.63 -10.93
CA GLU A 76 -12.32 -7.16 -11.94
C GLU A 76 -11.92 -8.56 -12.45
N HIS A 77 -10.71 -9.00 -12.12
CA HIS A 77 -10.13 -10.28 -12.56
C HIS A 77 -10.03 -11.33 -11.45
N ASN A 78 -10.64 -11.10 -10.27
CA ASN A 78 -10.53 -11.97 -9.08
C ASN A 78 -9.07 -12.24 -8.63
N ALA A 79 -8.15 -11.33 -8.96
CA ALA A 79 -6.72 -11.44 -8.63
C ALA A 79 -6.33 -10.70 -7.34
N VAL A 80 -7.33 -10.16 -6.62
CA VAL A 80 -7.14 -9.37 -5.40
C VAL A 80 -8.04 -9.94 -4.31
N SER A 81 -7.45 -10.29 -3.18
CA SER A 81 -8.18 -10.77 -2.00
C SER A 81 -8.91 -9.62 -1.28
N PRO A 82 -9.81 -9.89 -0.30
CA PRO A 82 -10.39 -8.85 0.53
C PRO A 82 -9.31 -8.05 1.29
N VAL A 83 -9.61 -6.81 1.68
CA VAL A 83 -8.70 -5.95 2.47
C VAL A 83 -8.32 -6.61 3.79
N ARG A 84 -7.01 -6.63 4.09
CA ARG A 84 -6.41 -7.23 5.29
C ARG A 84 -5.57 -6.22 6.08
N ASP A 85 -5.14 -6.66 7.25
CA ASP A 85 -4.25 -5.96 8.18
C ASP A 85 -2.84 -6.56 8.07
N GLN A 86 -1.82 -5.73 7.89
CA GLN A 86 -0.46 -6.22 7.69
C GLN A 86 0.59 -5.20 8.11
N GLY A 87 1.65 -5.74 8.73
CA GLY A 87 2.83 -5.00 9.20
C GLY A 87 3.81 -4.62 8.10
N THR A 88 5.08 -4.42 8.47
CA THR A 88 6.02 -3.61 7.69
C THR A 88 6.94 -4.37 6.71
N CYS A 89 7.31 -3.68 5.63
CA CYS A 89 8.42 -3.95 4.67
C CYS A 89 8.33 -5.19 3.74
N ALA A 90 7.84 -4.97 2.51
CA ALA A 90 7.66 -6.00 1.47
C ALA A 90 8.95 -6.71 0.99
N GLN A 91 10.11 -6.03 0.93
CA GLN A 91 11.32 -6.65 0.36
C GLN A 91 11.85 -7.83 1.18
N LYS A 92 11.85 -7.72 2.52
CA LYS A 92 12.28 -8.81 3.41
C LYS A 92 11.32 -10.00 3.28
N ALA A 93 10.03 -9.73 3.11
CA ALA A 93 9.02 -10.75 2.88
C ALA A 93 9.25 -11.51 1.57
N PHE A 94 9.44 -10.84 0.43
CA PHE A 94 9.69 -11.53 -0.85
C PHE A 94 10.92 -12.43 -0.81
N ARG A 95 12.01 -11.97 -0.20
CA ARG A 95 13.20 -12.82 0.00
C ARG A 95 12.88 -14.07 0.80
N TYR A 96 12.20 -13.90 1.93
CA TYR A 96 11.78 -15.03 2.77
C TYR A 96 10.92 -16.02 1.99
N VAL A 97 9.89 -15.56 1.28
CA VAL A 97 9.00 -16.43 0.50
C VAL A 97 9.74 -17.18 -0.62
N SER A 98 10.77 -16.57 -1.22
CA SER A 98 11.59 -17.27 -2.24
C SER A 98 12.45 -18.41 -1.66
N GLN A 99 12.76 -18.38 -0.36
CA GLN A 99 13.65 -19.35 0.30
C GLN A 99 12.87 -20.40 1.09
N GLU A 100 11.87 -19.95 1.86
CA GLU A 100 11.17 -20.75 2.87
C GLU A 100 9.72 -21.07 2.46
N GLY A 101 9.19 -20.35 1.46
CA GLY A 101 7.78 -20.41 1.07
C GLY A 101 6.87 -19.64 2.02
N ILE A 102 5.59 -19.52 1.65
CA ILE A 102 4.54 -18.92 2.48
C ILE A 102 3.33 -19.85 2.56
N ALA A 103 2.81 -20.04 3.77
CA ALA A 103 1.59 -20.80 4.02
C ALA A 103 0.35 -19.98 3.64
N THR A 104 -0.78 -20.66 3.49
CA THR A 104 -2.07 -19.96 3.32
C THR A 104 -2.55 -19.35 4.64
N GLU A 105 -3.49 -18.40 4.58
CA GLU A 105 -4.10 -17.85 5.80
C GLU A 105 -4.86 -18.91 6.61
N ASP A 106 -5.46 -19.90 5.93
CA ASP A 106 -6.21 -20.97 6.61
C ASP A 106 -5.26 -21.87 7.42
N ASP A 107 -4.02 -22.03 6.94
CA ASP A 107 -2.97 -22.79 7.62
C ASP A 107 -2.21 -21.97 8.66
N PHE A 108 -2.06 -20.65 8.44
CA PHE A 108 -1.37 -19.73 9.35
C PHE A 108 -2.15 -18.40 9.50
N PRO A 109 -3.15 -18.34 10.40
CA PRO A 109 -4.00 -17.17 10.56
C PRO A 109 -3.29 -15.94 11.15
N TYR A 110 -3.73 -14.75 10.76
CA TYR A 110 -3.23 -13.49 11.29
C TYR A 110 -3.82 -13.15 12.66
N GLU A 111 -2.96 -13.01 13.66
CA GLU A 111 -3.34 -12.73 15.06
C GLU A 111 -3.22 -11.25 15.46
N GLY A 112 -2.74 -10.36 14.58
CA GLY A 112 -2.57 -8.93 14.91
C GLY A 112 -1.48 -8.62 15.93
N VAL A 113 -0.69 -9.62 16.34
CA VAL A 113 0.40 -9.47 17.32
C VAL A 113 1.62 -10.27 16.87
N LYS A 114 2.81 -9.69 17.07
CA LYS A 114 4.06 -10.42 16.81
C LYS A 114 4.18 -11.58 17.80
N GLN A 115 4.28 -12.79 17.27
CA GLN A 115 4.50 -14.01 18.03
C GLN A 115 5.91 -14.55 17.76
N SER A 116 6.32 -15.56 18.54
CA SER A 116 7.48 -16.38 18.17
C SER A 116 7.16 -17.12 16.88
N CYS A 117 8.17 -17.30 16.02
CA CYS A 117 8.03 -18.11 14.81
C CYS A 117 7.70 -19.56 15.21
N ASP A 118 6.57 -20.07 14.73
CA ASP A 118 6.14 -21.46 14.86
C ASP A 118 6.04 -22.08 13.45
N PRO A 119 7.14 -22.62 12.90
CA PRO A 119 7.15 -23.10 11.52
C PRO A 119 6.27 -24.33 11.38
N ILE A 120 5.25 -24.23 10.54
CA ILE A 120 4.41 -25.37 10.17
C ILE A 120 5.08 -26.09 9.01
N GLU A 121 5.58 -27.30 9.25
CA GLU A 121 6.32 -28.12 8.26
C GLU A 121 5.37 -28.88 7.31
N ASP A 122 4.21 -29.32 7.81
CA ASP A 122 3.26 -30.17 7.08
C ASP A 122 2.12 -29.37 6.43
N VAL A 123 2.43 -28.26 5.75
CA VAL A 123 1.45 -27.48 4.97
C VAL A 123 1.97 -27.19 3.56
N ASP A 124 1.05 -27.07 2.61
CA ASP A 124 1.39 -26.66 1.25
C ASP A 124 1.85 -25.20 1.24
N LYS A 125 3.12 -24.98 0.86
CA LYS A 125 3.73 -23.64 0.80
C LYS A 125 3.79 -23.15 -0.64
N LEU A 126 3.48 -21.87 -0.82
CA LEU A 126 3.67 -21.15 -2.07
C LEU A 126 5.06 -20.52 -2.11
N TYR A 127 5.74 -20.63 -3.26
CA TYR A 127 7.05 -20.05 -3.49
C TYR A 127 6.97 -19.03 -4.61
N ILE A 128 7.88 -18.05 -4.58
CA ILE A 128 8.12 -17.15 -5.70
C ILE A 128 9.49 -17.46 -6.32
N ASP A 129 9.59 -17.41 -7.64
CA ASP A 129 10.85 -17.65 -8.34
C ASP A 129 11.84 -16.48 -8.15
N GLY A 130 11.34 -15.30 -7.78
CA GLY A 130 12.15 -14.12 -7.50
C GLY A 130 11.33 -12.85 -7.32
N TYR A 131 12.03 -11.76 -7.09
CA TYR A 131 11.46 -10.42 -6.96
C TYR A 131 12.43 -9.38 -7.52
N THR A 132 11.91 -8.21 -7.88
CA THR A 132 12.72 -7.10 -8.39
C THR A 132 12.16 -5.77 -7.92
N THR A 133 12.96 -4.71 -8.05
CA THR A 133 12.57 -3.33 -7.80
C THR A 133 12.39 -2.60 -9.13
N LEU A 134 11.30 -1.85 -9.24
CA LEU A 134 11.04 -1.01 -10.42
C LEU A 134 11.87 0.26 -10.37
N GLY A 135 12.03 0.90 -11.54
CA GLY A 135 12.51 2.28 -11.62
C GLY A 135 11.54 3.24 -10.93
N THR A 136 11.98 4.47 -10.71
CA THR A 136 11.19 5.52 -10.06
C THR A 136 10.24 6.25 -11.01
N ASP A 137 10.15 5.81 -12.27
CA ASP A 137 9.27 6.40 -13.29
C ASP A 137 7.89 5.74 -13.31
N GLU A 138 6.84 6.54 -13.55
CA GLU A 138 5.45 6.05 -13.59
C GLU A 138 5.19 5.08 -14.75
N TRP A 139 5.99 5.13 -15.82
CA TRP A 139 5.84 4.23 -16.96
C TRP A 139 6.22 2.79 -16.59
N SER A 140 7.35 2.59 -15.93
CA SER A 140 7.77 1.30 -15.38
C SER A 140 6.73 0.75 -14.40
N LEU A 141 6.18 1.62 -13.55
CA LEU A 141 5.13 1.24 -12.61
C LEU A 141 3.84 0.83 -13.33
N ARG A 142 3.38 1.61 -14.31
CA ARG A 142 2.15 1.33 -15.08
C ARG A 142 2.25 0.01 -15.83
N THR A 143 3.41 -0.22 -16.43
CA THR A 143 3.72 -1.44 -17.17
C THR A 143 3.82 -2.67 -16.25
N ALA A 144 4.35 -2.51 -15.04
CA ALA A 144 4.35 -3.58 -14.06
C ALA A 144 2.93 -3.87 -13.54
N VAL A 145 2.16 -2.83 -13.21
CA VAL A 145 0.79 -2.95 -12.71
C VAL A 145 -0.14 -3.56 -13.76
N SER A 146 0.08 -3.34 -15.06
CA SER A 146 -0.70 -4.01 -16.12
C SER A 146 -0.46 -5.52 -16.20
N ARG A 147 0.61 -6.03 -15.56
CA ARG A 147 0.99 -7.45 -15.58
C ARG A 147 0.70 -8.17 -14.27
N GLN A 148 0.77 -7.48 -13.14
CA GLN A 148 0.45 -8.00 -11.81
C GLN A 148 0.26 -6.86 -10.80
N PRO A 149 -0.44 -7.08 -9.68
CA PRO A 149 -0.42 -6.14 -8.56
C PRO A 149 1.01 -5.87 -8.06
N VAL A 150 1.29 -4.62 -7.70
CA VAL A 150 2.64 -4.16 -7.31
C VAL A 150 2.64 -3.66 -5.88
N ALA A 151 3.48 -4.23 -5.03
CA ALA A 151 3.73 -3.70 -3.69
C ALA A 151 4.50 -2.37 -3.80
N ALA A 152 3.99 -1.33 -3.16
CA ALA A 152 4.56 0.01 -3.16
C ALA A 152 4.61 0.59 -1.75
N SER A 153 5.28 1.72 -1.61
CA SER A 153 5.37 2.47 -0.36
C SER A 153 4.88 3.89 -0.61
N ILE A 154 3.92 4.36 0.18
CA ILE A 154 3.38 5.72 0.06
C ILE A 154 3.51 6.49 1.36
N ARG A 155 3.66 7.81 1.28
CA ARG A 155 3.57 8.65 2.47
C ARG A 155 2.13 8.73 2.97
N ILE A 156 1.97 8.45 4.26
CA ILE A 156 0.72 8.70 4.98
C ILE A 156 0.84 10.05 5.68
N SER A 157 0.12 11.05 5.17
CA SER A 157 -0.07 12.32 5.89
C SER A 157 -1.35 12.30 6.73
N GLU A 158 -1.51 13.32 7.57
CA GLU A 158 -2.61 13.43 8.54
C GLU A 158 -4.00 13.32 7.89
N ASP A 159 -4.17 13.85 6.68
CA ASP A 159 -5.39 13.76 5.88
C ASP A 159 -5.64 12.35 5.33
N PHE A 160 -4.61 11.62 4.88
CA PHE A 160 -4.77 10.26 4.33
C PHE A 160 -5.44 9.31 5.33
N ARG A 161 -5.20 9.51 6.64
CA ARG A 161 -5.90 8.76 7.70
C ARG A 161 -7.41 8.77 7.52
N TYR A 162 -7.96 9.92 7.15
CA TYR A 162 -9.39 10.20 7.07
C TYR A 162 -9.91 10.16 5.63
N TYR A 163 -9.08 9.82 4.65
CA TYR A 163 -9.50 9.70 3.26
C TYR A 163 -10.71 8.78 3.13
N ASP A 164 -11.70 9.23 2.35
CA ASP A 164 -12.97 8.54 2.13
C ASP A 164 -13.18 8.25 0.64
N ASN A 165 -13.12 9.28 -0.21
CA ASN A 165 -13.32 9.15 -1.65
C ASN A 165 -12.66 10.28 -2.45
N GLY A 166 -12.51 10.06 -3.76
CA GLY A 166 -11.91 10.99 -4.73
C GLY A 166 -10.48 10.62 -5.12
N ILE A 167 -9.78 11.51 -5.83
CA ILE A 167 -8.37 11.29 -6.20
C ILE A 167 -7.51 11.97 -5.15
N TYR A 168 -6.77 11.17 -4.37
CA TYR A 168 -5.94 11.70 -3.29
C TYR A 168 -4.72 12.45 -3.84
N GLN A 169 -4.53 13.69 -3.41
CA GLN A 169 -3.43 14.58 -3.85
C GLN A 169 -2.73 15.28 -2.67
N GLY A 170 -2.74 14.65 -1.49
CA GLY A 170 -2.08 15.19 -0.30
C GLY A 170 -0.55 15.13 -0.35
N ALA A 171 0.09 15.38 0.79
CA ALA A 171 1.55 15.52 0.86
C ALA A 171 2.30 14.21 0.52
N CYS A 172 3.37 14.32 -0.29
CA CYS A 172 4.27 13.22 -0.65
C CYS A 172 5.60 13.26 0.13
N GLY A 173 6.36 12.16 0.15
CA GLY A 173 7.69 12.07 0.80
C GLY A 173 8.16 10.63 1.05
N ASN A 174 9.30 10.49 1.75
CA ASN A 174 10.04 9.22 1.83
C ASN A 174 9.69 8.35 3.06
N GLN A 175 8.83 8.82 3.96
CA GLN A 175 8.32 8.04 5.09
C GLN A 175 7.11 7.25 4.61
N GLY A 176 7.18 5.93 4.64
CA GLY A 176 6.29 5.09 3.85
C GLY A 176 5.43 4.14 4.66
N HIS A 177 4.21 3.91 4.19
CA HIS A 177 3.36 2.79 4.54
C HIS A 177 3.30 1.86 3.32
N ALA A 178 3.40 0.55 3.57
CA ALA A 178 3.34 -0.43 2.50
C ALA A 178 1.88 -0.55 2.00
N VAL A 179 1.69 -0.47 0.70
CA VAL A 179 0.39 -0.61 0.03
C VAL A 179 0.51 -1.54 -1.16
N LEU A 180 -0.63 -1.99 -1.67
CA LEU A 180 -0.70 -2.76 -2.90
C LEU A 180 -1.38 -1.92 -3.99
N ILE A 181 -0.67 -1.66 -5.09
CA ILE A 181 -1.27 -1.04 -6.28
C ILE A 181 -1.89 -2.16 -7.11
N VAL A 182 -3.20 -2.06 -7.32
CA VAL A 182 -4.02 -3.09 -7.99
C VAL A 182 -4.60 -2.61 -9.31
N GLY A 183 -4.24 -1.40 -9.75
CA GLY A 183 -4.73 -0.86 -11.00
C GLY A 183 -4.41 0.62 -11.19
N TYR A 184 -4.91 1.16 -12.28
CA TYR A 184 -4.80 2.58 -12.64
C TYR A 184 -5.93 2.96 -13.59
N GLY A 185 -6.21 4.25 -13.69
CA GLY A 185 -7.22 4.78 -14.59
C GLY A 185 -7.04 6.26 -14.90
N GLY A 186 -7.93 6.77 -15.74
CA GLY A 186 -7.89 8.11 -16.32
C GLY A 186 -7.55 8.04 -17.80
N GLU A 187 -8.43 8.60 -18.64
CA GLU A 187 -8.17 8.79 -20.07
C GLU A 187 -7.10 9.89 -20.31
N ILE A 188 -6.65 10.03 -21.57
CA ILE A 188 -5.59 11.00 -21.96
C ILE A 188 -5.87 12.43 -21.47
N ASP A 189 -7.14 12.83 -21.43
CA ASP A 189 -7.60 14.18 -21.05
C ASP A 189 -8.26 14.24 -19.65
N GLU A 190 -8.22 13.14 -18.89
CA GLU A 190 -8.78 13.07 -17.55
C GLU A 190 -7.68 13.04 -16.48
N GLU A 191 -8.09 13.28 -15.23
CA GLU A 191 -7.20 13.18 -14.09
C GLU A 191 -6.82 11.71 -13.86
N LYS A 192 -5.53 11.40 -14.03
CA LYS A 192 -4.98 10.05 -13.89
C LYS A 192 -4.85 9.66 -12.43
N TYR A 193 -5.07 8.38 -12.13
CA TYR A 193 -5.00 7.88 -10.76
C TYR A 193 -4.52 6.43 -10.68
N TRP A 194 -3.98 6.08 -9.51
CA TRP A 194 -3.67 4.71 -9.12
C TRP A 194 -4.80 4.15 -8.27
N ILE A 195 -5.15 2.88 -8.50
CA ILE A 195 -6.05 2.13 -7.64
C ILE A 195 -5.19 1.46 -6.59
N VAL A 196 -5.20 2.02 -5.39
CA VAL A 196 -4.40 1.55 -4.26
C VAL A 196 -5.30 0.81 -3.29
N MET A 197 -4.95 -0.44 -3.01
CA MET A 197 -5.56 -1.21 -1.95
C MET A 197 -4.88 -0.82 -0.63
N ARG A 198 -5.68 -0.19 0.25
CA ARG A 198 -5.24 0.14 1.60
C ARG A 198 -5.17 -1.14 2.43
N LEU A 199 -4.03 -1.35 3.07
CA LEU A 199 -3.85 -2.33 4.13
C LEU A 199 -4.18 -1.62 5.44
N VAL A 200 -5.06 -2.19 6.24
CA VAL A 200 -5.60 -1.49 7.42
C VAL A 200 -4.63 -1.67 8.58
N GLU A 201 -3.90 -0.62 8.98
CA GLU A 201 -3.02 -0.69 10.17
C GLU A 201 -3.81 -0.69 11.50
N LEU A 202 -3.20 -1.33 12.51
CA LEU A 202 -3.48 -1.28 13.95
C LEU A 202 -2.37 -0.53 14.69
#